data_AF-A0A7W8EGK3-F1
#
_entry.id   AF-A0A7W8EGK3-F1
#
_cell.length_a   1.000
_cell.length_b   1.000
_cell.length_c   1.000
_cell.angle_alpha   90.00
_cell.angle_beta   90.00
_cell.angle_gamma   90.00
#
_symmetry.space_group_name_H-M   'P 1'
#
loop_
_entity.id
_entity.type
_entity.pdbx_description
1 polymer ?
#
loop_
_entity_poly.entity_id
_entity_poly.type
_entity_poly.pdbx_seq_one_letter_code
_entity_poly.pdbx_strand_id
1 'polypeptide(L)'
;MKRLAVALVASVALLGLAVPAQAAPVRAAEVSAAALPTKCNNIGWGPSLVCIDINAGERWITVWYDRRDGVGRQWVHGLSYTGPDGNHQDEGGFYINPGELKGYRWYNVPTGRGGYVGFVRTDAGTDNTGTLWI
;
A
#
# COMPACT_ATOMS: atom_id res chain seq x y z
N MET A 1 -18.92 -43.05 -70.44
CA MET A 1 -17.96 -43.99 -69.81
C MET A 1 -17.33 -43.29 -68.60
N LYS A 2 -17.20 -44.02 -67.48
CA LYS A 2 -16.58 -43.63 -66.18
C LYS A 2 -15.18 -42.98 -66.37
N ARG A 3 -14.75 -42.00 -65.57
CA ARG A 3 -14.02 -42.10 -64.26
C ARG A 3 -13.95 -40.66 -63.66
N LEU A 4 -14.35 -40.33 -62.43
CA LEU A 4 -13.81 -40.65 -61.08
C LEU A 4 -12.33 -40.28 -60.85
N ALA A 5 -12.12 -39.17 -60.13
CA ALA A 5 -11.05 -38.90 -59.14
C ALA A 5 -11.38 -37.54 -58.48
N VAL A 6 -12.13 -37.48 -57.36
CA VAL A 6 -11.68 -37.52 -55.96
C VAL A 6 -10.42 -36.69 -55.68
N ALA A 7 -10.62 -35.53 -55.05
CA ALA A 7 -9.67 -34.93 -54.12
C ALA A 7 -10.46 -34.39 -52.91
N LEU A 8 -9.84 -34.50 -51.74
CA LEU A 8 -10.43 -34.78 -50.44
C LEU A 8 -10.06 -33.64 -49.47
N VAL A 9 -10.98 -33.28 -48.54
CA VAL A 9 -10.79 -32.57 -47.25
C VAL A 9 -10.31 -31.10 -47.35
N ALA A 10 -10.73 -30.12 -46.53
CA ALA A 10 -11.16 -30.16 -45.15
C ALA A 10 -12.13 -29.02 -44.81
N SER A 11 -13.24 -29.39 -44.17
CA SER A 11 -14.13 -28.47 -43.48
C SER A 11 -13.51 -28.09 -42.13
N VAL A 12 -13.09 -26.84 -41.96
CA VAL A 12 -12.77 -26.30 -40.64
C VAL A 12 -14.05 -25.68 -40.08
N ALA A 13 -14.72 -26.45 -39.22
CA ALA A 13 -15.79 -25.94 -38.38
C ALA A 13 -15.18 -25.08 -37.26
N LEU A 14 -15.38 -23.76 -37.30
CA LEU A 14 -15.22 -22.91 -36.12
C LEU A 14 -16.49 -23.02 -35.27
N LEU A 15 -16.46 -23.93 -34.30
CA LEU A 15 -17.37 -23.94 -33.16
C LEU A 15 -16.60 -23.48 -31.93
N GLY A 16 -17.19 -22.52 -31.22
CA GLY A 16 -16.89 -22.27 -29.81
C GLY A 16 -16.44 -20.86 -29.51
N LEU A 17 -17.32 -20.06 -28.93
CA LEU A 17 -17.28 -19.72 -27.50
C LEU A 17 -18.41 -18.72 -27.21
N ALA A 18 -19.54 -19.24 -26.71
CA ALA A 18 -20.52 -18.43 -26.00
C ALA A 18 -19.95 -18.11 -24.62
N VAL A 19 -19.58 -16.86 -24.36
CA VAL A 19 -19.24 -16.40 -23.02
C VAL A 19 -20.50 -15.80 -22.39
N PRO A 20 -21.01 -16.32 -21.26
CA PRO A 20 -22.03 -15.62 -20.50
C PRO A 20 -21.37 -14.39 -19.86
N ALA A 21 -21.80 -13.19 -20.25
CA ALA A 21 -21.44 -11.96 -19.58
C ALA A 21 -22.17 -11.92 -18.23
N GLN A 22 -21.56 -12.51 -17.20
CA GLN A 22 -22.06 -12.43 -15.83
C GLN A 22 -21.63 -11.08 -15.25
N ALA A 23 -22.62 -10.28 -14.83
CA ALA A 23 -22.47 -8.90 -14.39
C ALA A 23 -21.51 -8.77 -13.19
N ALA A 24 -20.58 -7.82 -13.25
CA ALA A 24 -19.79 -7.43 -12.09
C ALA A 24 -20.68 -6.62 -11.12
N PRO A 25 -20.75 -6.95 -9.82
CA PRO A 25 -21.42 -6.10 -8.86
C PRO A 25 -20.67 -4.77 -8.77
N VAL A 26 -21.34 -3.67 -9.10
CA VAL A 26 -20.85 -2.33 -8.78
C VAL A 26 -20.90 -2.22 -7.27
N ARG A 27 -19.75 -2.32 -6.59
CA ARG A 27 -19.67 -2.03 -5.16
C ARG A 27 -20.18 -0.60 -4.96
N ALA A 28 -21.10 -0.44 -4.02
CA ALA A 28 -21.48 0.87 -3.52
C ALA A 28 -20.20 1.62 -3.15
N ALA A 29 -20.02 2.83 -3.71
CA ALA A 29 -19.03 3.76 -3.21
C ALA A 29 -19.49 4.18 -1.81
N GLU A 30 -19.10 3.41 -0.81
CA GLU A 30 -19.11 3.88 0.56
C GLU A 30 -18.14 5.06 0.60
N VAL A 31 -18.70 6.26 0.71
CA VAL A 31 -17.98 7.45 1.13
C VAL A 31 -17.50 7.17 2.55
N SER A 32 -16.34 6.53 2.64
CA SER A 32 -15.64 6.21 3.89
C SER A 32 -15.44 7.50 4.66
N ALA A 33 -15.77 7.49 5.96
CA ALA A 33 -15.62 8.65 6.83
C ALA A 33 -14.21 9.22 6.66
N ALA A 34 -14.15 10.49 6.26
CA ALA A 34 -13.01 11.15 5.62
C ALA A 34 -11.64 10.61 6.05
N ALA A 35 -10.98 9.84 5.18
CA ALA A 35 -9.55 9.64 5.29
C ALA A 35 -8.87 11.02 5.32
N LEU A 36 -8.08 11.27 6.35
CA LEU A 36 -7.36 12.53 6.45
C LEU A 36 -6.27 12.58 5.37
N PRO A 37 -5.88 13.76 4.88
CA PRO A 37 -4.80 13.84 3.92
C PRO A 37 -3.51 13.32 4.56
N THR A 38 -2.89 12.34 3.91
CA THR A 38 -1.57 11.82 4.29
C THR A 38 -0.57 12.96 4.49
N LYS A 39 0.23 12.88 5.56
CA LYS A 39 1.35 13.78 5.79
C LYS A 39 2.66 13.02 5.69
N CYS A 40 3.62 13.62 5.02
CA CYS A 40 4.96 13.08 4.89
C CYS A 40 5.97 14.13 5.33
N ASN A 41 7.06 13.70 5.96
CA ASN A 41 8.19 14.55 6.28
C ASN A 41 9.49 13.94 5.77
N ASN A 42 10.39 14.79 5.29
CA ASN A 42 11.72 14.37 4.88
C ASN A 42 12.57 14.11 6.14
N ILE A 43 13.29 12.99 6.13
CA ILE A 43 14.01 12.52 7.32
C ILE A 43 15.52 12.80 7.26
N GLY A 44 15.99 13.65 6.35
CA GLY A 44 17.40 14.04 6.23
C GLY A 44 18.31 13.00 5.55
N TRP A 45 17.76 11.88 5.06
CA TRP A 45 18.46 10.80 4.36
C TRP A 45 18.11 10.80 2.88
N GLY A 46 18.55 11.84 2.16
CA GLY A 46 18.15 12.10 0.78
C GLY A 46 16.64 12.41 0.67
N PRO A 47 15.96 12.04 -0.42
CA PRO A 47 14.51 12.16 -0.59
C PRO A 47 13.74 11.00 0.07
N SER A 48 14.24 10.49 1.20
CA SER A 48 13.51 9.51 1.99
C SER A 48 12.50 10.20 2.89
N LEU A 49 11.28 9.67 2.94
CA LEU A 49 10.17 10.25 3.71
C LEU A 49 9.64 9.25 4.73
N VAL A 50 9.26 9.75 5.90
CA VAL A 50 8.31 9.06 6.78
C VAL A 50 6.95 9.69 6.56
N CYS A 51 5.93 8.86 6.35
CA CYS A 51 4.57 9.28 6.10
C CYS A 51 3.62 8.66 7.12
N ILE A 52 2.57 9.40 7.45
CA ILE A 52 1.48 8.97 8.33
C ILE A 52 0.13 9.26 7.65
N ASP A 53 -0.76 8.30 7.75
CA ASP A 53 -2.15 8.39 7.29
C ASP A 53 -3.09 7.85 8.35
N ILE A 54 -4.27 8.47 8.44
CA ILE A 54 -5.29 8.14 9.42
C ILE A 54 -6.63 8.08 8.71
N ASN A 55 -7.29 6.93 8.85
CA ASN A 55 -8.68 6.80 8.51
C ASN A 55 -9.51 6.81 9.79
N ALA A 56 -10.17 7.93 10.03
CA ALA A 56 -11.00 8.10 11.23
C ALA A 56 -12.26 7.23 11.18
N GLY A 57 -12.80 6.96 9.99
CA GLY A 57 -13.97 6.12 9.79
C GLY A 57 -13.71 4.64 10.07
N GLU A 58 -12.59 4.14 9.57
CA GLU A 58 -12.18 2.73 9.67
C GLU A 58 -11.23 2.47 10.83
N ARG A 59 -10.90 3.50 11.61
CA ARG A 59 -10.11 3.43 12.85
C ARG A 59 -8.76 2.74 12.68
N TRP A 60 -8.03 3.17 11.65
CA TRP A 60 -6.67 2.70 11.42
C TRP A 60 -5.70 3.87 11.22
N ILE A 61 -4.45 3.60 11.57
CA ILE A 61 -3.30 4.48 11.34
C ILE A 61 -2.26 3.68 10.57
N THR A 62 -1.70 4.27 9.53
CA THR A 62 -0.57 3.70 8.80
C THR A 62 0.62 4.63 8.94
N VAL A 63 1.78 4.07 9.32
CA VAL A 63 3.07 4.75 9.20
C VAL A 63 3.91 3.96 8.21
N TRP A 64 4.50 4.65 7.24
CA TRP A 64 5.39 4.01 6.27
C TRP A 64 6.60 4.86 5.97
N TYR A 65 7.66 4.16 5.58
CA TYR A 65 8.89 4.72 5.09
C TYR A 65 8.96 4.56 3.58
N ASP A 66 9.07 5.68 2.88
CA ASP A 66 9.22 5.79 1.43
C ASP A 66 10.68 6.14 1.14
N ARG A 67 11.47 5.14 0.73
CA ARG A 67 12.87 5.32 0.37
C ARG A 67 12.98 5.54 -1.13
N ARG A 68 12.72 6.76 -1.60
CA ARG A 68 12.58 7.08 -3.02
C ARG A 68 13.83 6.83 -3.85
N ASP A 69 15.01 7.14 -3.31
CA ASP A 69 16.29 6.91 -3.98
C ASP A 69 17.43 6.57 -2.98
N GLY A 70 18.66 6.61 -3.47
CA GLY A 70 19.87 6.40 -2.70
C GLY A 70 20.66 5.17 -3.14
N VAL A 71 21.72 4.85 -2.40
CA VAL A 71 22.61 3.72 -2.68
C VAL A 71 22.56 2.72 -1.55
N GLY A 72 22.58 1.42 -1.88
CA GLY A 72 22.67 0.33 -0.92
C GLY A 72 21.39 0.09 -0.13
N ARG A 73 21.35 -0.99 0.66
CA ARG A 73 20.21 -1.37 1.50
C ARG A 73 20.31 -0.68 2.87
N GLN A 74 19.19 -0.20 3.41
CA GLN A 74 19.14 0.48 4.71
C GLN A 74 18.39 -0.38 5.71
N TRP A 75 18.83 -0.41 6.97
CA TRP A 75 18.09 -1.04 8.05
C TRP A 75 17.20 -0.02 8.76
N VAL A 76 15.91 -0.34 8.85
CA VAL A 76 14.93 0.38 9.66
C VAL A 76 14.70 -0.45 10.91
N HIS A 77 14.97 0.10 12.10
CA HIS A 77 14.79 -0.58 13.38
C HIS A 77 13.33 -0.78 13.75
N GLY A 78 12.45 0.02 13.17
CA GLY A 78 11.01 -0.06 13.36
C GLY A 78 10.32 1.22 12.93
N LEU A 79 9.00 1.12 12.78
CA LEU A 79 8.14 2.29 12.67
C LEU A 79 7.22 2.30 13.89
N SER A 80 6.86 3.49 14.31
CA SER A 80 5.97 3.71 15.43
C SER A 80 5.07 4.90 15.17
N TYR A 81 4.03 5.02 15.98
CA TYR A 81 3.31 6.27 16.13
C TYR A 81 3.10 6.63 17.60
N THR A 82 2.94 7.93 17.87
CA THR A 82 2.47 8.46 19.15
C THR A 82 1.17 9.20 18.89
N GLY A 83 0.13 8.88 19.64
CA GLY A 83 -1.18 9.52 19.58
C GLY A 83 -1.75 9.81 20.97
N PRO A 84 -3.00 10.29 21.04
CA PRO A 84 -3.71 10.51 22.31
C PRO A 84 -3.87 9.24 23.17
N ASP A 85 -3.79 8.07 22.54
CA ASP A 85 -3.90 6.75 23.15
C ASP A 85 -2.54 6.15 23.56
N GLY A 86 -1.44 6.89 23.38
CA GLY A 86 -0.10 6.52 23.82
C GLY A 86 0.89 6.26 22.69
N ASN A 87 2.00 5.61 23.05
CA ASN A 87 3.05 5.22 22.12
C ASN A 87 2.81 3.80 21.64
N HIS A 88 2.84 3.62 20.33
CA HIS A 88 2.65 2.33 19.67
C HIS A 88 3.82 2.06 18.75
N GLN A 89 4.48 0.94 18.96
CA GLN A 89 5.65 0.55 18.19
C GLN A 89 5.38 -0.79 17.53
N ASP A 90 5.80 -0.95 16.27
CA ASP A 90 5.80 -2.26 15.64
C ASP A 90 6.95 -3.12 16.17
N GLU A 91 6.70 -4.43 16.29
CA GLU A 91 7.72 -5.39 16.68
C GLU A 91 8.63 -5.73 15.49
N GLY A 92 9.79 -5.07 15.45
CA GLY A 92 10.92 -5.51 14.64
C GLY A 92 11.42 -4.48 13.65
N GLY A 93 12.57 -4.80 13.07
CA GLY A 93 13.18 -4.00 12.02
C GLY A 93 13.13 -4.72 10.67
N PHE A 94 13.30 -3.97 9.61
CA PHE A 94 13.35 -4.47 8.25
C PHE A 94 14.41 -3.78 7.43
N TYR A 95 14.95 -4.50 6.45
CA TYR A 95 15.76 -3.90 5.41
C TYR A 95 14.88 -3.31 4.32
N ILE A 96 15.29 -2.18 3.74
CA ILE A 96 14.60 -1.52 2.63
C ILE A 96 15.59 -1.06 1.56
N ASN A 97 15.27 -1.32 0.30
CA ASN A 97 16.07 -0.89 -0.85
C ASN A 97 15.60 0.47 -1.39
N PRO A 98 16.44 1.18 -2.19
CA PRO A 98 15.99 2.35 -2.95
C PRO A 98 14.82 2.01 -3.87
N GLY A 99 13.81 2.88 -3.93
CA GLY A 99 12.57 2.70 -4.67
C GLY A 99 11.50 1.86 -3.95
N GLU A 100 11.76 1.39 -2.73
CA GLU A 100 10.78 0.62 -1.96
C GLU A 100 9.99 1.49 -0.98
N LEU A 101 8.76 1.04 -0.72
CA LEU A 101 7.90 1.53 0.35
C LEU A 101 7.60 0.37 1.30
N LYS A 102 7.80 0.58 2.60
CA LYS A 102 7.43 -0.38 3.65
C LYS A 102 6.79 0.33 4.83
N GLY A 103 5.77 -0.27 5.42
CA GLY A 103 4.98 0.35 6.48
C GLY A 103 4.22 -0.64 7.34
N TYR A 104 3.72 -0.13 8.45
CA TYR A 104 2.83 -0.86 9.35
C TYR A 104 1.50 -0.13 9.47
N ARG A 105 0.44 -0.92 9.64
CA ARG A 105 -0.91 -0.45 9.87
C ARG A 105 -1.43 -1.01 11.17
N TRP A 106 -1.84 -0.12 12.06
CA TRP A 106 -2.51 -0.46 13.30
C TRP A 106 -4.01 -0.29 13.12
N TYR A 107 -4.78 -1.27 13.58
CA TYR A 107 -6.24 -1.30 13.48
C TYR A 107 -6.87 -1.10 14.86
N ASN A 108 -8.16 -0.75 14.86
CA ASN A 108 -8.95 -0.49 16.08
C ASN A 108 -8.38 0.64 16.95
N VAL A 109 -7.62 1.56 16.34
CA VAL A 109 -7.00 2.70 17.02
C VAL A 109 -8.08 3.74 17.34
N PRO A 110 -8.08 4.35 18.53
CA PRO A 110 -8.89 5.54 18.78
C PRO A 110 -8.35 6.70 17.92
N THR A 111 -9.07 7.06 16.86
CA THR A 111 -8.72 8.13 15.88
C THR A 111 -9.54 9.41 16.09
N GLY A 112 -9.90 9.72 17.33
CA GLY A 112 -10.63 10.94 17.70
C GLY A 112 -9.80 12.21 17.57
N ARG A 113 -10.29 13.35 18.09
CA ARG A 113 -9.54 14.62 18.06
C ARG A 113 -8.15 14.47 18.69
N GLY A 114 -7.11 14.96 18.03
CA GLY A 114 -5.73 14.87 18.51
C GLY A 114 -4.67 15.01 17.44
N GLY A 115 -3.40 14.93 17.86
CA GLY A 115 -2.24 14.87 16.97
C GLY A 115 -1.62 13.48 17.02
N TYR A 116 -1.19 13.00 15.86
CA TYR A 116 -0.43 11.76 15.72
C TYR A 116 0.91 12.07 15.08
N VAL A 117 1.95 11.40 15.56
CA VAL A 117 3.30 11.52 15.03
C VAL A 117 3.74 10.14 14.61
N GLY A 118 4.11 9.96 13.35
CA GLY A 118 4.77 8.76 12.84
C GLY A 118 6.27 8.90 12.94
N PHE A 119 6.96 7.83 13.34
CA PHE A 119 8.40 7.82 13.54
C PHE A 119 9.05 6.69 12.74
N VAL A 120 10.28 6.94 12.32
CA VAL A 120 11.19 5.93 11.81
C VAL A 120 12.51 6.01 12.57
N ARG A 121 12.99 4.85 13.03
CA ARG A 121 14.35 4.71 13.56
C ARG A 121 15.19 3.95 12.56
N THR A 122 16.34 4.51 12.21
CA THR A 122 17.27 3.91 11.24
C THR A 122 18.59 3.56 11.92
N ASP A 123 19.37 2.69 11.30
CA ASP A 123 20.72 2.27 11.70
C ASP A 123 21.69 3.44 11.92
N ALA A 124 21.43 4.58 11.30
CA ALA A 124 22.15 5.81 11.55
C ALA A 124 21.81 6.52 12.88
N GLY A 125 21.00 5.89 13.74
CA GLY A 125 20.71 6.39 15.09
C GLY A 125 19.84 7.65 15.13
N THR A 126 19.22 8.04 14.02
CA THR A 126 18.36 9.22 13.96
C THR A 126 16.89 8.80 14.01
N ASP A 127 16.18 9.23 15.04
CA ASP A 127 14.72 9.18 15.12
C ASP A 127 14.16 10.36 14.30
N ASN A 128 13.45 10.07 13.22
CA ASN A 128 12.87 11.09 12.35
C ASN A 128 11.35 10.97 12.30
N THR A 129 10.65 12.11 12.18
CA THR A 129 9.22 12.19 12.46
C THR A 129 8.42 12.84 11.36
N GLY A 130 7.20 12.37 11.13
CA GLY A 130 6.16 13.04 10.36
C GLY A 130 4.93 13.26 11.24
N THR A 131 4.34 14.45 11.22
CA THR A 131 3.23 14.82 12.11
C THR A 131 1.94 15.06 11.33
N LEU A 132 0.83 14.53 11.82
CA LEU A 132 -0.52 14.73 11.29
C LEU A 132 -1.51 15.07 12.42
N TRP A 133 -2.42 16.00 12.14
CA TRP A 133 -3.42 16.49 13.09
C TRP A 133 -4.83 16.20 12.57
N ILE A 134 -5.75 15.84 13.47
CA ILE A 134 -7.18 15.62 13.20
C ILE A 134 -7.99 16.83 13.69
#